data_AF-A0A524LMI6-F1
#
_entry.id   AF-A0A524LMI6-F1
#
_cell.length_a   1.000
_cell.length_b   1.000
_cell.length_c   1.000
_cell.angle_alpha   90.00
_cell.angle_beta   90.00
_cell.angle_gamma   90.00
#
_symmetry.space_group_name_H-M   'P 1'
#
loop_
_entity.id
_entity.type
_entity.pdbx_description
1 polymer ?
#
loop_
_entity_poly.entity_id
_entity_poly.type
_entity_poly.pdbx_seq_one_letter_code
_entity_poly.pdbx_strand_id
1 'polypeptide(L)'
;MQQQEIERALLLATALMSVNLFIGFISLLILQTVLVSTIAGGGAFLEFGFLLIIGSCLMSRQPLENKDRYNEDGTLTKAWRFALFGQRLMFAALFLFLYFVAVSVAGTYLGF
;
A
#
# COMPACT_ATOMS: atom_id res chain seq x y z
N MET A 1 -0.04 11.24 -16.64
CA MET A 1 -0.99 10.55 -15.74
C MET A 1 -0.27 9.49 -14.91
N GLN A 2 0.35 8.47 -15.52
CA GLN A 2 1.00 7.35 -14.82
C GLN A 2 2.05 7.76 -13.75
N GLN A 3 2.87 8.79 -14.01
CA GLN A 3 3.86 9.30 -13.06
C GLN A 3 3.22 9.90 -11.79
N GLN A 4 2.12 10.67 -11.94
CA GLN A 4 1.36 11.20 -10.81
C GLN A 4 0.66 10.11 -10.00
N GLU A 5 0.23 9.02 -10.64
CA GLU A 5 -0.34 7.86 -9.95
C GLU A 5 0.70 7.18 -9.04
N ILE A 6 1.92 7.04 -9.55
CA ILE A 6 3.06 6.45 -8.81
C ILE A 6 3.48 7.35 -7.65
N GLU A 7 3.61 8.66 -7.86
CA GLU A 7 3.93 9.63 -6.79
C GLU A 7 2.90 9.56 -5.65
N ARG A 8 1.61 9.52 -5.99
CA ARG A 8 0.53 9.42 -5.00
C ARG A 8 0.54 8.07 -4.27
N ALA A 9 0.81 6.99 -4.98
CA ALA A 9 0.95 5.66 -4.38
C ALA A 9 2.16 5.61 -3.42
N LEU A 10 3.28 6.21 -3.81
CA LEU A 10 4.48 6.31 -2.99
C LEU A 10 4.22 7.13 -1.72
N LEU A 11 3.52 8.27 -1.83
CA LEU A 11 3.13 9.07 -0.67
C LEU A 11 2.25 8.28 0.30
N LEU A 12 1.26 7.55 -0.22
CA LEU A 12 0.38 6.71 0.61
C LEU A 12 1.17 5.59 1.30
N ALA A 13 2.05 4.92 0.57
CA ALA A 13 2.90 3.88 1.13
C ALA A 13 3.84 4.44 2.20
N THR A 14 4.45 5.60 1.96
CA THR A 14 5.34 6.27 2.93
C THR A 14 4.58 6.65 4.21
N ALA A 15 3.34 7.12 4.10
CA ALA A 15 2.51 7.41 5.26
C ALA A 15 2.26 6.13 6.10
N LEU A 16 1.88 5.02 5.47
CA LEU A 16 1.70 3.74 6.17
C LEU A 16 2.99 3.21 6.78
N MET A 17 4.12 3.30 6.07
CA MET A 17 5.43 2.95 6.61
C MET A 17 5.78 3.77 7.85
N SER A 18 5.48 5.07 7.84
CA SER A 18 5.73 5.94 9.00
C SER A 18 4.87 5.56 10.22
N VAL A 19 3.62 5.14 9.99
CA VAL A 19 2.74 4.62 11.05
C VAL A 19 3.31 3.33 11.63
N ASN A 20 3.71 2.37 10.78
CA ASN A 20 4.32 1.11 11.24
C ASN A 20 5.59 1.35 12.05
N LEU A 21 6.44 2.29 11.61
CA LEU A 21 7.67 2.66 12.31
C LEU A 21 7.36 3.29 13.68
N PHE A 22 6.37 4.17 13.76
CA PHE A 22 5.94 4.79 15.01
C PHE A 22 5.34 3.78 15.99
N ILE A 23 4.48 2.86 15.51
CA ILE A 23 3.92 1.77 16.33
C ILE A 23 5.03 0.85 16.82
N GLY A 24 6.00 0.51 15.96
CA GLY A 24 7.17 -0.27 16.33
C GLY A 24 8.02 0.43 17.40
N PHE A 25 8.25 1.73 17.26
CA PHE A 25 8.99 2.53 18.25
C PHE A 25 8.28 2.56 19.61
N ILE A 26 6.97 2.82 19.65
CA ILE A 26 6.21 2.77 20.91
C ILE A 26 6.26 1.38 21.52
N SER A 27 6.14 0.34 20.70
CA SER A 27 6.17 -1.05 21.16
C SER A 27 7.50 -1.41 21.80
N LEU A 28 8.64 -0.89 21.32
CA LEU A 28 9.96 -1.06 21.95
C LEU A 28 10.06 -0.47 23.35
N LEU A 29 9.28 0.57 23.67
CA LEU A 29 9.30 1.19 24.99
C LEU A 29 8.54 0.39 26.04
N ILE A 30 7.62 -0.48 25.62
CA ILE A 30 6.63 -1.13 26.50
C ILE A 30 6.82 -2.66 26.53
N LEU A 31 7.29 -3.27 25.43
CA LEU A 31 7.29 -4.71 25.22
C LEU A 31 8.71 -5.26 24.97
N GLN A 32 8.88 -6.57 25.18
CA GLN A 32 10.09 -7.29 24.78
C GLN A 32 10.24 -7.29 23.25
N THR A 33 11.49 -7.18 22.77
CA THR A 33 11.87 -7.00 21.37
C THR A 33 11.21 -7.98 20.39
N VAL A 34 11.03 -9.25 20.79
CA VAL A 34 10.39 -10.30 19.96
C VAL A 34 8.89 -10.03 19.72
N LEU A 35 8.19 -9.43 20.70
CA LEU A 35 6.80 -9.02 20.52
C LEU A 35 6.70 -7.80 19.58
N VAL A 36 7.70 -6.92 19.59
CA VAL A 36 7.73 -5.71 18.77
C VAL A 36 7.85 -6.04 17.29
N SER A 37 8.75 -6.96 16.92
CA SER A 37 8.89 -7.39 15.52
C SER A 37 7.61 -8.03 14.98
N THR A 38 6.91 -8.79 15.83
CA THR A 38 5.63 -9.42 15.50
C THR A 38 4.51 -8.38 15.31
N ILE A 39 4.45 -7.34 16.16
CA ILE A 39 3.41 -6.30 16.09
C ILE A 39 3.65 -5.36 14.90
N ALA A 40 4.87 -4.85 14.74
CA ALA A 40 5.21 -3.94 13.65
C ALA A 40 5.21 -4.64 12.29
N GLY A 41 5.75 -5.87 12.22
CA GLY A 41 5.74 -6.67 10.99
C GLY A 41 4.36 -7.23 10.65
N GLY A 42 3.60 -7.70 11.65
CA GLY A 42 2.24 -8.21 11.46
C GLY A 42 1.25 -7.12 11.04
N GLY A 43 1.40 -5.90 11.58
CA GLY A 43 0.63 -4.73 11.16
C GLY A 43 0.84 -4.41 9.68
N ALA A 44 2.09 -4.28 9.25
CA ALA A 44 2.43 -4.05 7.84
C ALA A 44 1.91 -5.17 6.91
N PHE A 45 1.96 -6.44 7.36
CA PHE A 45 1.43 -7.56 6.58
C PHE A 45 -0.10 -7.50 6.42
N LEU A 46 -0.83 -7.13 7.47
CA LEU A 46 -2.28 -6.93 7.39
C LEU A 46 -2.64 -5.76 6.47
N GLU A 47 -1.95 -4.63 6.61
CA GLU A 47 -2.13 -3.46 5.74
C GLU A 47 -1.88 -3.81 4.27
N PHE A 48 -0.82 -4.57 4.00
CA PHE A 48 -0.55 -5.11 2.67
C PHE A 48 -1.71 -5.96 2.13
N GLY A 49 -2.22 -6.89 2.94
CA GLY A 49 -3.36 -7.73 2.57
C GLY A 49 -4.62 -6.91 2.26
N PHE A 50 -4.94 -5.91 3.09
CA PHE A 50 -6.08 -5.02 2.84
C PHE A 50 -5.92 -4.22 1.55
N LEU A 51 -4.74 -3.67 1.30
CA LEU A 51 -4.46 -2.91 0.07
C LEU A 51 -4.59 -3.79 -1.18
N LEU A 52 -4.17 -5.06 -1.12
CA LEU A 52 -4.36 -6.01 -2.22
C LEU A 52 -5.84 -6.32 -2.48
N ILE A 53 -6.60 -6.63 -1.43
CA ILE A 53 -8.03 -6.97 -1.57
C ILE A 53 -8.81 -5.77 -2.11
N ILE A 54 -8.64 -4.59 -1.50
CA ILE A 54 -9.37 -3.39 -1.90
C ILE A 54 -8.88 -2.90 -3.27
N GLY A 55 -7.56 -2.88 -3.49
CA GLY A 55 -6.96 -2.46 -4.76
C GLY A 55 -7.43 -3.32 -5.93
N SER A 56 -7.50 -4.64 -5.76
CA SER A 56 -7.90 -5.57 -6.83
C SER A 56 -9.39 -5.44 -7.15
N CYS A 57 -10.23 -5.34 -6.13
CA CYS A 57 -11.67 -5.10 -6.26
C CYS A 57 -11.99 -3.78 -6.98
N LEU A 58 -11.15 -2.75 -6.82
CA LEU A 58 -11.34 -1.47 -7.49
C LEU A 58 -10.75 -1.47 -8.90
N MET A 59 -9.60 -2.11 -9.10
CA MET A 59 -8.96 -2.24 -10.41
C MET A 59 -9.76 -3.14 -11.37
N SER A 60 -10.50 -4.12 -10.87
CA SER A 60 -11.39 -4.97 -11.68
C SER A 60 -12.53 -4.19 -12.38
N ARG A 61 -12.80 -2.96 -11.94
CA ARG A 61 -13.79 -2.06 -12.57
C ARG A 61 -13.24 -1.33 -13.81
N GLN A 62 -12.06 -1.70 -14.28
CA GLN A 62 -11.48 -1.14 -15.50
C GLN A 62 -12.38 -1.47 -16.71
N PRO A 63 -12.88 -0.46 -17.45
CA PRO A 63 -13.64 -0.70 -18.66
C PRO A 63 -12.74 -1.35 -19.74
N LEU A 64 -13.29 -2.37 -20.39
CA LEU A 64 -12.62 -3.18 -21.42
C LEU A 64 -12.30 -2.36 -22.66
N GLU A 65 -13.23 -1.50 -23.08
CA GLU A 65 -13.07 -0.65 -24.25
C GLU A 65 -12.60 0.76 -23.87
N ASN A 66 -11.71 1.33 -24.69
CA ASN A 66 -11.20 2.69 -24.47
C ASN A 66 -12.30 3.76 -24.56
N LYS A 67 -13.34 3.52 -25.37
CA LYS A 67 -14.46 4.44 -25.55
C LYS A 67 -15.26 4.65 -24.27
N ASP A 68 -15.29 3.64 -23.39
CA ASP A 68 -16.06 3.67 -22.13
C ASP A 68 -15.28 4.32 -20.97
N ARG A 69 -14.04 4.78 -21.21
CA ARG A 69 -13.21 5.48 -20.20
C ARG A 69 -13.60 6.94 -20.04
N TYR A 70 -14.21 7.53 -21.07
CA TYR A 70 -14.55 8.94 -21.13
C TYR A 70 -16.05 9.10 -21.41
N ASN A 71 -16.71 9.98 -20.67
CA ASN A 71 -18.06 10.41 -21.00
C ASN A 71 -18.07 11.24 -22.30
N GLU A 72 -19.26 11.50 -22.83
CA GLU A 72 -19.47 12.40 -23.97
C GLU A 72 -18.86 13.81 -23.74
N ASP A 73 -18.80 14.24 -22.48
CA ASP A 73 -18.18 15.50 -22.05
C ASP A 73 -16.63 15.45 -21.96
N GLY A 74 -16.00 14.33 -22.32
CA GLY A 74 -14.55 14.11 -22.19
C GLY A 74 -14.05 13.88 -20.76
N THR A 75 -14.96 13.83 -19.77
CA THR A 75 -14.60 13.57 -18.38
C THR A 75 -14.47 12.08 -18.08
N LEU A 76 -13.58 11.70 -17.15
CA LEU A 76 -13.37 10.30 -16.76
C LEU A 76 -14.63 9.72 -16.11
N THR A 77 -15.06 8.54 -16.57
CA THR A 77 -16.18 7.79 -15.95
C THR A 77 -15.87 7.43 -14.51
N LYS A 78 -16.92 7.32 -13.67
CA LYS A 78 -16.76 6.93 -12.25
C LYS A 78 -16.04 5.59 -12.11
N ALA A 79 -16.36 4.62 -12.97
CA ALA A 79 -15.70 3.31 -13.01
C ALA A 79 -14.19 3.42 -13.26
N TRP A 80 -13.79 4.22 -14.25
CA TRP A 80 -12.38 4.43 -14.58
C TRP A 80 -11.61 5.17 -13.47
N ARG A 81 -12.24 6.13 -12.78
CA ARG A 81 -11.65 6.78 -11.60
C ARG A 81 -11.38 5.79 -10.47
N PHE A 82 -12.32 4.88 -10.22
CA PHE A 82 -12.13 3.82 -9.22
C PHE A 82 -11.03 2.84 -9.63
N ALA A 83 -10.94 2.48 -10.91
CA ALA A 83 -9.88 1.62 -11.41
C ALA A 83 -8.49 2.25 -11.23
N LEU A 84 -8.34 3.55 -11.55
CA LEU A 84 -7.10 4.29 -11.30
C LEU A 84 -6.76 4.36 -9.81
N PHE A 85 -7.76 4.57 -8.94
CA PHE A 85 -7.53 4.53 -7.50
C PHE A 85 -7.10 3.14 -7.01
N GLY A 86 -7.71 2.07 -7.53
CA GLY A 86 -7.29 0.69 -7.27
C GLY A 86 -5.85 0.42 -7.71
N GLN A 87 -5.45 0.95 -8.86
CA GLN A 87 -4.08 0.87 -9.35
C GLN A 87 -3.09 1.60 -8.41
N ARG A 88 -3.46 2.77 -7.85
CA ARG A 88 -2.64 3.44 -6.83
C ARG A 88 -2.46 2.59 -5.58
N LEU A 89 -3.53 1.96 -5.10
CA LEU A 89 -3.45 1.08 -3.93
C LEU A 89 -2.57 -0.13 -4.19
N MET A 90 -2.59 -0.68 -5.41
CA MET A 90 -1.71 -1.77 -5.82
C MET A 90 -0.22 -1.37 -5.80
N PHE A 91 0.11 -0.19 -6.32
CA PHE A 91 1.48 0.32 -6.22
C PHE A 91 1.88 0.61 -4.78
N ALA A 92 0.97 1.13 -3.96
CA ALA A 92 1.25 1.35 -2.55
C ALA A 92 1.49 0.03 -1.81
N ALA A 93 0.70 -1.00 -2.09
CA ALA A 93 0.89 -2.35 -1.56
C ALA A 93 2.27 -2.91 -1.94
N LEU A 94 2.70 -2.73 -3.19
CA LEU A 94 4.03 -3.15 -3.64
C LEU A 94 5.15 -2.45 -2.87
N PHE A 95 5.06 -1.13 -2.69
CA PHE A 95 6.05 -0.40 -1.89
C PHE A 95 6.08 -0.85 -0.43
N LEU A 96 4.90 -1.06 0.17
CA LEU A 96 4.77 -1.54 1.54
C LEU A 96 5.33 -2.96 1.71
N PHE A 97 5.15 -3.82 0.71
CA PHE A 97 5.78 -5.14 0.66
C PHE A 97 7.30 -5.06 0.56
N LEU A 98 7.85 -4.20 -0.30
CA LEU A 98 9.29 -3.99 -0.40
C LEU A 98 9.89 -3.48 0.91
N TYR A 99 9.18 -2.59 1.60
CA TYR A 99 9.55 -2.14 2.95
C TYR A 99 9.54 -3.29 3.95
N PHE A 100 8.47 -4.09 3.97
CA PHE A 100 8.37 -5.26 4.85
C PHE A 100 9.54 -6.23 4.62
N VAL A 101 9.87 -6.53 3.37
CA VAL A 101 11.03 -7.38 3.01
C VAL A 101 12.32 -6.74 3.51
N ALA A 102 12.54 -5.44 3.28
CA ALA A 102 13.75 -4.75 3.73
C ALA A 102 13.90 -4.80 5.26
N VAL A 103 12.82 -4.58 6.01
CA VAL A 103 12.82 -4.62 7.47
C VAL A 103 13.02 -6.04 7.99
N SER A 104 12.38 -7.04 7.38
CA SER A 104 12.55 -8.45 7.76
C SER A 104 13.99 -8.93 7.55
N VAL A 105 14.59 -8.56 6.41
CA VAL A 105 16.01 -8.83 6.13
C VAL A 105 16.89 -8.10 7.15
N ALA A 106 16.66 -6.81 7.40
CA ALA A 106 17.43 -6.07 8.40
C ALA A 106 17.32 -6.68 9.81
N GLY A 107 16.12 -7.12 10.23
CA GLY A 107 15.89 -7.78 11.51
C GLY A 107 16.71 -9.07 11.65
N THR A 108 16.69 -9.92 10.63
CA THR A 108 17.47 -11.18 10.63
C THR A 108 18.99 -10.96 10.72
N TYR A 109 19.54 -9.92 10.06
CA TYR A 109 20.97 -9.60 10.15
C TYR A 109 21.36 -8.91 11.46
N LEU A 110 20.47 -8.12 12.05
CA LEU A 110 20.75 -7.37 13.29
C LEU A 110 20.45 -8.17 14.57
N GLY A 111 19.84 -9.36 14.45
CA GLY A 111 19.63 -10.28 15.57
C GLY A 111 18.43 -9.93 16.47
N PHE A 112 17.39 -9.31 15.89
CA PHE A 112 16.12 -9.01 16.57
C PHE A 112 14.97 -9.84 16.01
#